data_AF-A0A538H9X6-F1
#
_entry.id   AF-A0A538H9X6-F1
#
_cell.length_a   1.000
_cell.length_b   1.000
_cell.length_c   1.000
_cell.angle_alpha   90.00
_cell.angle_beta   90.00
_cell.angle_gamma   90.00
#
_symmetry.space_group_name_H-M   'P 1'
#
loop_
_entity.id
_entity.type
_entity.pdbx_description
1 polymer ?
#
loop_
_entity_poly.entity_id
_entity_poly.type
_entity_poly.pdbx_seq_one_letter_code
_entity_poly.pdbx_strand_id
1 'polypeptide(L)'
;NHAELLARRLPLRDRDRRRLLERDCERRPLRVACALLRALELPVVGISLLTLVPGVVGGSETYARELVRALARIGELDYRVYVPRIAADAADGLPSRVVGAYPAGRSMPRRTAAMAYAAAAPWPVRRRLELDRLDAIHFPLSVMLPPVSRPPAATTVLDVQHELYPRFFSRAELAYRRLVYGWTVRRSRIVITISEHARQGLVERLGLDPARVRAIHLGIDHDRFRPGDEGREDFLLYPALGWPHKNHARLFEAFALLRARRPGLRLVLTGYEGTVPDGAEARGRVPADELVRLYRRAAALVFPSLYEGFGQPPLEAMACGCPVACSNAASLPEVVGDAARLFDPESPEDMAAAVEEVLDNQGEWARRGLERAKLFSWDACARAHEVVYRELVS
;
A
#
# COMPACT_ATOMS: atom_id res chain seq x y z
N ASN A 1 12.55 38.06 25.55
CA ASN A 1 13.72 38.28 24.66
C ASN A 1 13.20 38.90 23.36
N HIS A 2 13.83 39.95 22.80
CA HIS A 2 13.28 40.74 21.67
C HIS A 2 13.01 39.89 20.40
N ALA A 3 13.65 38.72 20.30
CA ALA A 3 13.46 37.72 19.24
C ALA A 3 12.12 36.94 19.32
N GLU A 4 11.58 36.68 20.53
CA GLU A 4 10.29 35.98 20.70
C GLU A 4 9.10 36.80 20.17
N LEU A 5 9.19 38.13 20.26
CA LEU A 5 8.16 39.03 19.74
C LEU A 5 8.21 39.17 18.22
N LEU A 6 9.39 39.03 17.60
CA LEU A 6 9.56 39.05 16.14
C LEU A 6 9.08 37.74 15.49
N ALA A 7 9.32 36.58 16.11
CA ALA A 7 8.93 35.28 15.56
C ALA A 7 7.41 35.07 15.48
N ARG A 8 6.62 35.73 16.35
CA ARG A 8 5.15 35.63 16.36
C ARG A 8 4.46 36.40 15.23
N ARG A 9 5.16 37.29 14.51
CA ARG A 9 4.56 38.18 13.49
C ARG A 9 4.76 37.72 12.03
N LEU A 10 5.49 36.64 11.77
CA LEU A 10 5.73 36.13 10.41
C LEU A 10 4.96 34.83 10.15
N PRO A 11 4.29 34.65 9.00
CA PRO A 11 3.58 33.41 8.66
C PRO A 11 4.58 32.35 8.17
N LEU A 12 5.34 31.77 9.11
CA LEU A 12 6.31 30.69 8.85
C LEU A 12 5.86 29.42 9.57
N ARG A 13 6.06 28.25 8.93
CA ARG A 13 5.75 26.93 9.51
C ARG A 13 6.61 26.70 10.75
N ASP A 14 6.09 25.95 11.73
CA ASP A 14 6.75 25.74 13.03
C ASP A 14 8.16 25.13 12.92
N ARG A 15 8.39 24.30 11.89
CA ARG A 15 9.69 23.73 11.52
C ARG A 15 10.71 24.79 11.09
N ASP A 16 10.27 25.84 10.39
CA ASP A 16 11.12 26.91 9.87
C ASP A 16 11.40 28.00 10.93
N ARG A 17 10.44 28.26 11.82
CA ARG A 17 10.62 29.17 12.97
C ARG A 17 11.69 28.67 13.95
N ARG A 18 11.84 27.36 14.12
CA ARG A 18 12.78 26.78 15.10
C ARG A 18 14.24 26.74 14.62
N ARG A 19 14.49 26.58 13.31
CA ARG A 19 15.85 26.69 12.72
C ARG A 19 16.49 28.07 12.90
N LEU A 20 15.67 29.12 13.02
CA LEU A 20 16.14 30.47 13.35
C LEU A 20 16.59 30.59 14.81
N LEU A 21 15.95 29.86 15.73
CA LEU A 21 16.30 29.88 17.17
C LEU A 21 17.60 29.12 17.48
N GLU A 22 17.98 28.13 16.64
CA GLU A 22 19.24 27.40 16.76
C GLU A 22 20.48 28.29 16.57
N ARG A 23 20.38 29.41 15.84
CA ARG A 23 21.51 30.33 15.60
C ARG A 23 21.86 31.22 16.81
N ASP A 24 20.95 31.44 17.74
CA ASP A 24 21.16 32.35 18.89
C ASP A 24 21.73 31.66 20.14
N CYS A 25 21.87 30.33 20.13
CA CYS A 25 22.19 29.53 21.32
C CYS A 25 23.70 29.28 21.54
N GLU A 26 24.59 29.84 20.71
CA GLU A 26 26.06 29.64 20.78
C GLU A 26 26.75 30.24 22.03
N ARG A 27 26.00 30.76 23.02
CA ARG A 27 26.58 31.47 24.18
C ARG A 27 25.96 31.07 25.53
N ARG A 28 26.20 29.84 26.05
CA ARG A 28 26.39 29.46 27.50
C ARG A 28 26.25 27.94 27.79
N PRO A 29 26.82 27.39 28.90
CA PRO A 29 27.08 25.95 29.03
C PRO A 29 26.00 25.11 29.76
N LEU A 30 25.69 23.96 29.13
CA LEU A 30 25.69 22.55 29.59
C LEU A 30 24.66 22.01 30.62
N ARG A 31 24.06 20.87 30.21
CA ARG A 31 23.06 19.97 30.83
C ARG A 31 21.59 20.39 30.76
N VAL A 32 21.17 21.50 31.36
CA VAL A 32 19.75 21.92 31.28
C VAL A 32 19.38 22.34 29.85
N ALA A 33 20.32 22.99 29.16
CA ALA A 33 20.20 23.27 27.73
C ALA A 33 20.11 21.97 26.91
N CYS A 34 20.88 20.91 27.20
CA CYS A 34 20.77 19.64 26.46
C CYS A 34 19.44 18.91 26.73
N ALA A 35 18.90 18.96 27.94
CA ALA A 35 17.60 18.36 28.26
C ALA A 35 16.44 19.14 27.61
N LEU A 36 16.52 20.48 27.61
CA LEU A 36 15.57 21.34 26.89
C LEU A 36 15.71 21.21 25.37
N LEU A 37 16.93 21.10 24.83
CA LEU A 37 17.19 20.86 23.41
C LEU A 37 16.65 19.48 22.99
N ARG A 38 16.85 18.43 23.80
CA ARG A 38 16.22 17.11 23.56
C ARG A 38 14.69 17.14 23.67
N ALA A 39 14.13 18.00 24.53
CA ALA A 39 12.68 18.22 24.58
C ALA A 39 12.15 19.07 23.41
N LEU A 40 13.05 19.73 22.67
CA LEU A 40 12.74 20.50 21.45
C LEU A 40 12.98 19.69 20.17
N GLU A 41 13.77 18.61 20.23
CA GLU A 41 14.01 17.66 19.14
C GLU A 41 12.74 16.84 18.88
N LEU A 42 12.34 16.76 17.61
CA LEU A 42 11.22 15.93 17.21
C LEU A 42 11.61 14.45 17.34
N PRO A 43 10.67 13.57 17.74
CA PRO A 43 10.93 12.14 17.73
C PRO A 43 11.35 11.67 16.34
N VAL A 44 12.40 10.85 16.29
CA VAL A 44 12.98 10.32 15.05
C VAL A 44 12.42 8.93 14.77
N VAL A 45 11.65 8.83 13.69
CA VAL A 45 11.03 7.57 13.22
C VAL A 45 11.84 6.99 12.08
N GLY A 46 12.35 5.77 12.28
CA GLY A 46 12.96 4.98 11.21
C GLY A 46 11.93 4.31 10.32
N ILE A 47 12.13 4.29 9.01
CA ILE A 47 11.31 3.52 8.05
C ILE A 47 12.22 2.52 7.33
N SER A 48 12.02 1.22 7.58
CA SER A 48 12.89 0.16 7.05
C SER A 48 12.33 -0.43 5.75
N LEU A 49 12.87 0.01 4.62
CA LEU A 49 12.53 -0.51 3.28
C LEU A 49 13.47 -1.63 2.83
N LEU A 50 14.21 -2.28 3.74
CA LEU A 50 15.27 -3.23 3.38
C LEU A 50 14.80 -4.37 2.48
N THR A 51 13.57 -4.85 2.65
CA THR A 51 13.00 -5.95 1.85
C THR A 51 12.34 -5.48 0.55
N LEU A 52 12.43 -4.19 0.22
CA LEU A 52 11.95 -3.62 -1.04
C LEU A 52 12.83 -4.11 -2.20
N VAL A 53 12.18 -4.60 -3.25
CA VAL A 53 12.85 -5.03 -4.49
C VAL A 53 12.08 -4.45 -5.67
N PRO A 54 12.62 -3.41 -6.32
CA PRO A 54 11.92 -2.70 -7.38
C PRO A 54 11.53 -3.62 -8.55
N GLY A 55 10.28 -3.50 -8.98
CA GLY A 55 9.69 -4.26 -10.09
C GLY A 55 9.31 -5.70 -9.76
N VAL A 56 9.56 -6.17 -8.53
CA VAL A 56 9.29 -7.56 -8.11
C VAL A 56 8.13 -7.65 -7.13
N VAL A 57 7.97 -6.69 -6.21
CA VAL A 57 7.00 -6.79 -5.10
C VAL A 57 5.65 -6.13 -5.37
N GLY A 58 5.42 -5.65 -6.60
CA GLY A 58 4.12 -5.15 -7.07
C GLY A 58 3.56 -4.01 -6.21
N GLY A 59 2.28 -4.09 -5.83
CA GLY A 59 1.60 -3.03 -5.08
C GLY A 59 2.25 -2.65 -3.73
N SER A 60 3.03 -3.54 -3.12
CA SER A 60 3.79 -3.22 -1.90
C SER A 60 4.91 -2.20 -2.14
N GLU A 61 5.47 -2.16 -3.34
CA GLU A 61 6.44 -1.13 -3.74
C GLU A 61 5.74 0.23 -3.88
N THR A 62 4.60 0.27 -4.59
CA THR A 62 3.79 1.48 -4.72
C THR A 62 3.43 2.02 -3.34
N TYR A 63 2.92 1.15 -2.46
CA TYR A 63 2.60 1.52 -1.08
C TYR A 63 3.80 2.14 -0.34
N ALA A 64 4.94 1.46 -0.32
CA ALA A 64 6.11 1.92 0.42
C ALA A 64 6.62 3.29 -0.09
N ARG A 65 6.68 3.47 -1.41
CA ARG A 65 7.14 4.72 -2.03
C ARG A 65 6.16 5.86 -1.80
N GLU A 66 4.87 5.62 -2.01
CA GLU A 66 3.84 6.65 -1.84
C GLU A 66 3.66 7.07 -0.38
N LEU A 67 3.76 6.13 0.57
CA LEU A 67 3.78 6.46 1.99
C LEU A 67 4.95 7.40 2.31
N VAL A 68 6.15 7.08 1.83
CA VAL A 68 7.35 7.90 2.05
C VAL A 68 7.22 9.28 1.40
N ARG A 69 6.72 9.37 0.17
CA ARG A 69 6.43 10.65 -0.51
C ARG A 69 5.44 11.51 0.26
N ALA A 70 4.35 10.91 0.73
CA ALA A 70 3.34 11.62 1.49
C ALA A 70 3.88 12.09 2.85
N LEU A 71 4.63 11.26 3.57
CA LEU A 71 5.32 11.68 4.80
C LEU A 71 6.33 12.80 4.54
N ALA A 72 7.04 12.80 3.41
CA ALA A 72 7.92 13.91 3.03
C ALA A 72 7.17 15.23 2.82
N ARG A 73 5.94 15.14 2.27
CA ARG A 73 5.10 16.30 1.95
C ARG A 73 4.41 16.89 3.18
N ILE A 74 3.84 16.04 4.03
CA ILE A 74 2.93 16.47 5.10
C ILE A 74 3.33 16.05 6.52
N GLY A 75 4.33 15.17 6.67
CA GLY A 75 4.72 14.64 7.97
C GLY A 75 5.33 15.70 8.89
N GLU A 76 5.05 15.59 10.18
CA GLU A 76 5.45 16.54 11.22
C GLU A 76 6.52 15.97 12.18
N LEU A 77 6.83 14.68 12.09
CA LEU A 77 7.94 14.03 12.79
C LEU A 77 9.24 14.08 11.97
N ASP A 78 10.37 13.76 12.60
CA ASP A 78 11.61 13.54 11.86
C ASP A 78 11.68 12.08 11.39
N TYR A 79 12.00 11.89 10.11
CA TYR A 79 12.03 10.57 9.49
C TYR A 79 13.43 10.21 8.99
N ARG A 80 13.77 8.93 9.08
CA ARG A 80 14.96 8.35 8.45
C ARG A 80 14.63 7.07 7.72
N VAL A 81 14.81 7.06 6.41
CA VAL A 81 14.49 5.91 5.56
C VAL A 81 15.73 5.04 5.36
N TYR A 82 15.60 3.73 5.57
CA TYR A 82 16.66 2.75 5.37
C TYR A 82 16.37 1.91 4.15
N VAL A 83 17.24 2.00 3.15
CA VAL A 83 17.03 1.39 1.83
C VAL A 83 18.12 0.37 1.51
N PRO A 84 17.81 -0.71 0.77
CA PRO A 84 18.81 -1.59 0.20
C PRO A 84 19.49 -0.91 -1.00
N ARG A 85 20.68 -1.37 -1.39
CA ARG A 85 21.42 -0.83 -2.55
C ARG A 85 20.59 -0.83 -3.85
N ILE A 86 19.77 -1.86 -4.03
CA ILE A 86 18.96 -2.04 -5.25
C ILE A 86 17.75 -1.10 -5.35
N ALA A 87 17.45 -0.36 -4.29
CA ALA A 87 16.32 0.58 -4.19
C ALA A 87 16.76 1.88 -3.49
N ALA A 88 17.97 2.36 -3.79
CA ALA A 88 18.56 3.51 -3.12
C ALA A 88 17.74 4.81 -3.30
N ASP A 89 16.91 4.86 -4.34
CA ASP A 89 16.00 5.94 -4.71
C ASP A 89 14.66 5.92 -3.97
N ALA A 90 14.32 4.82 -3.27
CA ALA A 90 12.99 4.60 -2.68
C ALA A 90 12.64 5.47 -1.47
N ALA A 91 13.53 6.39 -1.10
CA ALA A 91 13.28 7.34 -0.03
C ALA A 91 12.57 8.61 -0.50
N ASP A 92 12.45 8.83 -1.81
CA ASP A 92 11.50 9.74 -2.47
C ASP A 92 11.21 11.06 -1.70
N GLY A 93 12.26 11.80 -1.30
CA GLY A 93 12.17 13.11 -0.64
C GLY A 93 12.50 13.14 0.86
N LEU A 94 12.58 11.99 1.54
CA LEU A 94 13.01 11.90 2.93
C LEU A 94 14.51 11.63 3.08
N PRO A 95 15.15 12.07 4.19
CA PRO A 95 16.53 11.69 4.51
C PRO A 95 16.70 10.17 4.55
N SER A 96 17.68 9.66 3.81
CA SER A 96 17.84 8.22 3.61
C SER A 96 19.25 7.72 3.89
N ARG A 97 19.33 6.40 4.12
CA ARG A 97 20.60 5.70 4.29
C ARG A 97 20.56 4.36 3.58
N VAL A 98 21.56 4.15 2.72
CA VAL A 98 21.79 2.86 2.07
C VAL A 98 22.43 1.89 3.07
N VAL A 99 21.75 0.79 3.36
CA VAL A 99 22.23 -0.27 4.26
C VAL A 99 22.95 -1.34 3.44
N GLY A 100 24.19 -1.04 3.03
CA GLY A 100 25.00 -1.95 2.20
C GLY A 100 25.37 -3.29 2.84
N ALA A 101 25.14 -3.45 4.14
CA ALA A 101 25.32 -4.71 4.87
C ALA A 101 24.19 -5.73 4.58
N TYR A 102 23.04 -5.29 4.06
CA TYR A 102 21.96 -6.18 3.66
C TYR A 102 22.12 -6.58 2.18
N PRO A 103 22.38 -7.86 1.87
CA PRO A 103 22.68 -8.31 0.51
C PRO A 103 21.39 -8.54 -0.30
N ALA A 104 20.60 -7.48 -0.52
CA ALA A 104 19.32 -7.58 -1.21
C ALA A 104 19.45 -8.22 -2.60
N GLY A 105 18.57 -9.18 -2.90
CA GLY A 105 18.53 -9.91 -4.16
C GLY A 105 17.23 -9.67 -4.94
N ARG A 106 17.31 -9.70 -6.28
CA ARG A 106 16.14 -9.57 -7.15
C ARG A 106 15.36 -10.89 -7.36
N SER A 107 16.02 -12.04 -7.22
CA SER A 107 15.39 -13.36 -7.35
C SER A 107 14.92 -13.92 -6.01
N MET A 108 13.88 -14.76 -6.02
CA MET A 108 13.35 -15.38 -4.80
C MET A 108 14.41 -16.11 -3.96
N PRO A 109 15.30 -16.97 -4.51
CA PRO A 109 16.35 -17.62 -3.71
C PRO A 109 17.29 -16.62 -3.03
N ARG A 110 17.71 -15.57 -3.74
CA ARG A 110 18.60 -14.54 -3.19
C ARG A 110 17.90 -13.70 -2.12
N ARG A 111 16.60 -13.42 -2.28
CA ARG A 111 15.79 -12.74 -1.25
C ARG A 111 15.71 -13.58 0.01
N THR A 112 15.34 -14.85 -0.10
CA THR A 112 15.25 -15.75 1.05
C THR A 112 16.59 -15.88 1.77
N ALA A 113 17.70 -16.03 1.01
CA ALA A 113 19.05 -16.06 1.58
C ALA A 113 19.43 -14.75 2.30
N ALA A 114 19.10 -13.59 1.71
CA ALA A 114 19.37 -12.30 2.33
C ALA A 114 18.58 -12.11 3.63
N MET A 115 17.31 -12.52 3.63
CA MET A 115 16.45 -12.47 4.82
C MET A 115 16.96 -13.40 5.92
N ALA A 116 17.32 -14.63 5.57
CA ALA A 116 17.91 -15.59 6.51
C ALA A 116 19.23 -15.06 7.10
N TYR A 117 20.11 -14.48 6.28
CA TYR A 117 21.34 -13.84 6.73
C TYR A 117 21.08 -12.72 7.74
N ALA A 118 20.18 -11.79 7.44
CA ALA A 118 19.90 -10.67 8.32
C ALA A 118 19.12 -11.05 9.60
N ALA A 119 18.46 -12.21 9.60
CA ALA A 119 17.87 -12.80 10.80
C ALA A 119 18.94 -13.51 11.67
N ALA A 120 19.84 -14.28 11.07
CA ALA A 120 20.86 -15.06 11.77
C ALA A 120 22.06 -14.22 12.26
N ALA A 121 22.49 -13.25 11.46
CA ALA A 121 23.60 -12.34 11.77
C ALA A 121 23.13 -10.86 11.68
N PRO A 122 22.26 -10.40 12.62
CA PRO A 122 21.62 -9.10 12.50
C PRO A 122 22.57 -7.91 12.76
N TRP A 123 23.70 -8.13 13.45
CA TRP A 123 24.54 -7.05 13.97
C TRP A 123 25.10 -6.09 12.90
N PRO A 124 25.62 -6.54 11.74
CA PRO A 124 26.07 -5.64 10.67
C PRO A 124 24.97 -4.74 10.14
N VAL A 125 23.74 -5.27 10.03
CA VAL A 125 22.56 -4.52 9.58
C VAL A 125 22.13 -3.54 10.67
N ARG A 126 21.99 -3.99 11.93
CA ARG A 126 21.61 -3.15 13.08
C ARG A 126 22.56 -1.98 13.29
N ARG A 127 23.88 -2.19 13.15
CA ARG A 127 24.88 -1.11 13.26
C ARG A 127 24.67 -0.02 12.22
N ARG A 128 24.27 -0.39 11.00
CA ARG A 128 23.99 0.57 9.93
C ARG A 128 22.67 1.30 10.12
N LEU A 129 21.71 0.66 10.79
CA LEU A 129 20.43 1.29 11.15
C LEU A 129 20.58 2.35 12.24
N GLU A 130 21.62 2.29 13.09
CA GLU A 130 21.78 3.22 14.22
C GLU A 130 20.51 3.25 15.10
N LEU A 131 20.01 2.07 15.49
CA LEU A 131 18.76 1.92 16.24
C LEU A 131 18.70 2.77 17.51
N ASP A 132 19.85 3.03 18.15
CA ASP A 132 19.95 3.85 19.37
C ASP A 132 19.70 5.35 19.12
N ARG A 133 19.56 5.78 17.86
CA ARG A 133 19.25 7.16 17.44
C ARG A 133 17.81 7.30 16.94
N LEU A 134 16.98 6.30 17.16
CA LEU A 134 15.59 6.25 16.74
C LEU A 134 14.70 6.12 17.97
N ASP A 135 13.58 6.83 17.98
CA ASP A 135 12.55 6.73 19.01
C ASP A 135 11.51 5.65 18.66
N ALA A 136 11.29 5.41 17.37
CA ALA A 136 10.46 4.32 16.84
C ALA A 136 10.98 3.83 15.48
N ILE A 137 10.53 2.65 15.06
CA ILE A 137 10.83 2.12 13.71
C ILE A 137 9.63 1.42 13.08
N HIS A 138 9.41 1.64 11.79
CA HIS A 138 8.36 1.03 10.99
C HIS A 138 8.93 0.09 9.93
N PHE A 139 8.36 -1.11 9.83
CA PHE A 139 8.63 -2.09 8.78
C PHE A 139 7.41 -2.23 7.85
N PRO A 140 7.34 -1.49 6.72
CA PRO A 140 6.15 -1.48 5.86
C PRO A 140 5.93 -2.74 5.00
N LEU A 141 6.85 -3.71 4.99
CA LEU A 141 6.88 -4.81 4.02
C LEU A 141 6.73 -6.20 4.67
N SER A 142 5.77 -6.34 5.59
CA SER A 142 5.35 -7.58 6.28
C SER A 142 6.39 -8.33 7.11
N VAL A 143 7.66 -7.92 7.06
CA VAL A 143 8.76 -8.61 7.75
C VAL A 143 9.63 -7.61 8.51
N MET A 144 9.78 -7.85 9.82
CA MET A 144 10.72 -7.12 10.66
C MET A 144 12.13 -7.67 10.42
N LEU A 145 12.92 -6.90 9.67
CA LEU A 145 14.29 -7.27 9.33
C LEU A 145 15.23 -6.05 9.40
N PRO A 146 16.31 -6.12 10.20
CA PRO A 146 16.66 -7.19 11.13
C PRO A 146 15.64 -7.27 12.28
N PRO A 147 15.59 -8.39 13.04
CA PRO A 147 14.86 -8.42 14.29
C PRO A 147 15.23 -7.23 15.19
N VAL A 148 14.26 -6.55 15.78
CA VAL A 148 14.51 -5.45 16.72
C VAL A 148 13.69 -5.61 18.00
N SER A 149 14.28 -5.18 19.11
CA SER A 149 13.62 -5.15 20.43
C SER A 149 13.47 -3.74 20.98
N ARG A 150 14.40 -2.86 20.62
CA ARG A 150 14.36 -1.42 20.81
C ARG A 150 14.93 -0.76 19.54
N PRO A 151 14.40 0.39 19.09
CA PRO A 151 13.22 1.10 19.62
C PRO A 151 11.90 0.32 19.41
N PRO A 152 10.76 0.77 19.99
CA PRO A 152 9.46 0.20 19.69
C PRO A 152 9.18 0.19 18.19
N ALA A 153 8.58 -0.91 17.71
CA ALA A 153 8.40 -1.15 16.29
C ALA A 153 6.94 -1.30 15.90
N ALA A 154 6.57 -0.71 14.76
CA ALA A 154 5.38 -1.10 14.01
C ALA A 154 5.75 -1.91 12.77
N THR A 155 4.85 -2.80 12.36
CA THR A 155 4.96 -3.51 11.07
C THR A 155 3.67 -3.38 10.30
N THR A 156 3.75 -3.09 8.99
CA THR A 156 2.59 -3.23 8.10
C THR A 156 2.54 -4.64 7.55
N VAL A 157 1.41 -5.31 7.73
CA VAL A 157 1.05 -6.58 7.08
C VAL A 157 0.03 -6.27 6.00
N LEU A 158 0.42 -6.50 4.75
CA LEU A 158 -0.41 -6.12 3.59
C LEU A 158 -1.64 -7.01 3.41
N ASP A 159 -1.53 -8.29 3.77
CA ASP A 159 -2.65 -9.23 3.72
C ASP A 159 -2.38 -10.45 4.61
N VAL A 160 -3.45 -11.20 4.89
CA VAL A 160 -3.40 -12.49 5.59
C VAL A 160 -3.92 -13.62 4.70
N GLN A 161 -3.67 -13.53 3.38
CA GLN A 161 -4.23 -14.46 2.39
C GLN A 161 -3.89 -15.92 2.71
N HIS A 162 -2.68 -16.17 3.23
CA HIS A 162 -2.21 -17.49 3.62
C HIS A 162 -3.01 -18.14 4.77
N GLU A 163 -3.64 -17.34 5.64
CA GLU A 163 -4.51 -17.88 6.70
C GLU A 163 -5.96 -18.05 6.23
N LEU A 164 -6.45 -17.13 5.40
CA LEU A 164 -7.85 -17.16 4.94
C LEU A 164 -8.06 -18.10 3.74
N TYR A 165 -7.06 -18.22 2.87
CA TYR A 165 -7.11 -18.99 1.63
C TYR A 165 -5.85 -19.88 1.48
N PRO A 166 -5.60 -20.82 2.41
CA PRO A 166 -4.39 -21.64 2.40
C PRO A 166 -4.25 -22.51 1.13
N ARG A 167 -5.36 -22.80 0.45
CA ARG A 167 -5.39 -23.54 -0.83
C ARG A 167 -4.62 -22.86 -1.97
N PHE A 168 -4.31 -21.58 -1.88
CA PHE A 168 -3.52 -20.86 -2.88
C PHE A 168 -2.00 -20.96 -2.66
N PHE A 169 -1.55 -21.67 -1.62
CA PHE A 169 -0.14 -21.76 -1.23
C PHE A 169 0.30 -23.21 -1.06
N SER A 170 1.57 -23.48 -1.34
CA SER A 170 2.18 -24.75 -0.96
C SER A 170 2.35 -24.86 0.56
N ARG A 171 2.45 -26.10 1.06
CA ARG A 171 2.68 -26.35 2.51
C ARG A 171 3.93 -25.66 3.04
N ALA A 172 4.99 -25.59 2.24
CA ALA A 172 6.25 -24.92 2.60
C ALA A 172 6.08 -23.39 2.71
N GLU A 173 5.36 -22.77 1.78
CA GLU A 173 5.05 -21.34 1.84
C GLU A 173 4.18 -20.99 3.04
N LEU A 174 3.19 -21.82 3.35
CA LEU A 174 2.34 -21.66 4.54
C LEU A 174 3.18 -21.71 5.83
N ALA A 175 4.04 -22.72 5.97
CA ALA A 175 4.91 -22.86 7.13
C ALA A 175 5.84 -21.65 7.28
N TYR A 176 6.47 -21.21 6.18
CA TYR A 176 7.33 -20.03 6.17
C TYR A 176 6.58 -18.75 6.57
N ARG A 177 5.42 -18.48 5.96
CA ARG A 177 4.62 -17.26 6.25
C ARG A 177 4.13 -17.27 7.69
N ARG A 178 3.61 -18.40 8.19
CA ARG A 178 3.20 -18.56 9.59
C ARG A 178 4.32 -18.29 10.57
N LEU A 179 5.52 -18.81 10.29
CA LEU A 179 6.68 -18.60 11.14
C LEU A 179 7.14 -17.14 11.09
N VAL A 180 7.40 -16.59 9.91
CA VAL A 180 8.02 -15.27 9.75
C VAL A 180 7.03 -14.14 10.05
N TYR A 181 5.83 -14.18 9.48
CA TYR A 181 4.82 -13.14 9.72
C TYR A 181 4.29 -13.27 11.14
N GLY A 182 4.00 -14.49 11.59
CA GLY A 182 3.56 -14.76 12.96
C GLY A 182 4.57 -14.31 14.02
N TRP A 183 5.87 -14.45 13.77
CA TRP A 183 6.91 -13.89 14.66
C TRP A 183 6.93 -12.36 14.60
N THR A 184 6.87 -11.79 13.39
CA THR A 184 6.92 -10.34 13.15
C THR A 184 5.77 -9.60 13.82
N VAL A 185 4.53 -10.09 13.67
CA VAL A 185 3.35 -9.46 14.26
C VAL A 185 3.36 -9.54 15.78
N ARG A 186 3.78 -10.68 16.34
CA ARG A 186 3.89 -10.85 17.80
C ARG A 186 4.95 -9.92 18.39
N ARG A 187 6.03 -9.65 17.66
CA ARG A 187 7.15 -8.81 18.12
C ARG A 187 6.89 -7.31 18.00
N SER A 188 6.01 -6.91 17.10
CA SER A 188 5.65 -5.51 16.86
C SER A 188 4.75 -4.98 17.98
N ARG A 189 4.99 -3.74 18.44
CA ARG A 189 4.12 -3.07 19.44
C ARG A 189 2.75 -2.81 18.82
N ILE A 190 2.75 -2.25 17.60
CA ILE A 190 1.56 -2.01 16.79
C ILE A 190 1.72 -2.72 15.44
N VAL A 191 0.64 -3.32 14.94
CA VAL A 191 0.56 -3.91 13.61
C VAL A 191 -0.39 -3.05 12.77
N ILE A 192 0.06 -2.65 11.59
CA ILE A 192 -0.72 -1.90 10.63
C ILE A 192 -1.21 -2.87 9.54
N THR A 193 -2.45 -2.75 9.09
CA THR A 193 -2.99 -3.43 7.91
C THR A 193 -3.52 -2.41 6.92
N ILE A 194 -3.65 -2.82 5.66
CA ILE A 194 -4.12 -1.92 4.60
C ILE A 194 -5.64 -1.91 4.42
N SER A 195 -6.36 -2.76 5.15
CA SER A 195 -7.83 -2.86 5.17
C SER A 195 -8.32 -3.34 6.53
N GLU A 196 -9.59 -3.05 6.83
CA GLU A 196 -10.29 -3.59 7.99
C GLU A 196 -10.51 -5.09 7.83
N HIS A 197 -10.77 -5.59 6.62
CA HIS A 197 -10.81 -7.03 6.35
C HIS A 197 -9.51 -7.75 6.80
N ALA A 198 -8.35 -7.20 6.45
CA ALA A 198 -7.07 -7.75 6.90
C ALA A 198 -6.86 -7.60 8.42
N ARG A 199 -7.35 -6.50 9.02
CA ARG A 199 -7.31 -6.27 10.47
C ARG A 199 -8.07 -7.36 11.21
N GLN A 200 -9.30 -7.64 10.78
CA GLN A 200 -10.15 -8.67 11.35
C GLN A 200 -9.52 -10.06 11.19
N GLY A 201 -8.97 -10.36 10.01
CA GLY A 201 -8.27 -11.62 9.78
C GLY A 201 -7.06 -11.81 10.71
N LEU A 202 -6.29 -10.76 11.02
CA LEU A 202 -5.20 -10.83 12.00
C LEU A 202 -5.71 -11.09 13.43
N VAL A 203 -6.78 -10.41 13.85
CA VAL A 203 -7.38 -10.57 15.18
C VAL A 203 -7.93 -11.99 15.34
N GLU A 204 -8.76 -12.44 14.39
CA GLU A 204 -9.44 -13.74 14.47
C GLU A 204 -8.50 -14.93 14.29
N ARG A 205 -7.58 -14.87 13.32
CA ARG A 205 -6.74 -16.01 12.95
C ARG A 205 -5.44 -16.10 13.74
N LEU A 206 -4.88 -14.95 14.14
CA LEU A 206 -3.60 -14.91 14.87
C LEU A 206 -3.77 -14.53 16.35
N GLY A 207 -4.99 -14.24 16.81
CA GLY A 207 -5.30 -13.93 18.20
C GLY A 207 -4.63 -12.64 18.68
N LEU A 208 -4.44 -11.67 17.78
CA LEU A 208 -3.86 -10.39 18.16
C LEU A 208 -4.89 -9.54 18.90
N ASP A 209 -4.43 -8.83 19.93
CA ASP A 209 -5.22 -7.81 20.61
C ASP A 209 -5.67 -6.73 19.61
N PRO A 210 -7.00 -6.51 19.44
CA PRO A 210 -7.51 -5.47 18.54
C PRO A 210 -6.93 -4.08 18.80
N ALA A 211 -6.58 -3.76 20.06
CA ALA A 211 -5.97 -2.49 20.43
C ALA A 211 -4.53 -2.34 19.91
N ARG A 212 -3.90 -3.42 19.43
CA ARG A 212 -2.57 -3.41 18.79
C ARG A 212 -2.63 -3.42 17.27
N VAL A 213 -3.81 -3.56 16.65
CA VAL A 213 -3.93 -3.62 15.18
C VAL A 213 -4.66 -2.37 14.67
N ARG A 214 -4.10 -1.71 13.65
CA ARG A 214 -4.66 -0.50 13.02
C ARG A 214 -4.88 -0.76 11.53
N ALA A 215 -6.10 -0.61 11.05
CA ALA A 215 -6.36 -0.54 9.62
C ALA A 215 -6.05 0.88 9.12
N ILE A 216 -5.18 1.00 8.13
CA ILE A 216 -4.86 2.26 7.45
C ILE A 216 -4.98 2.02 5.95
N HIS A 217 -6.05 2.56 5.35
CA HIS A 217 -6.31 2.41 3.93
C HIS A 217 -5.23 3.07 3.09
N LEU A 218 -4.97 2.49 1.91
CA LEU A 218 -4.06 3.07 0.93
C LEU A 218 -4.67 4.31 0.28
N GLY A 219 -3.80 5.14 -0.27
CA GLY A 219 -4.20 6.28 -1.10
C GLY A 219 -4.27 5.92 -2.59
N ILE A 220 -4.77 6.88 -3.37
CA ILE A 220 -4.62 6.90 -4.83
C ILE A 220 -3.90 8.19 -5.23
N ASP A 221 -3.08 8.10 -6.29
CA ASP A 221 -2.43 9.25 -6.92
C ASP A 221 -3.43 9.96 -7.83
N HIS A 222 -4.10 10.99 -7.30
CA HIS A 222 -5.12 11.78 -8.01
C HIS A 222 -4.54 12.64 -9.15
N ASP A 223 -3.23 12.88 -9.20
CA ASP A 223 -2.60 13.60 -10.32
C ASP A 223 -2.52 12.70 -11.56
N ARG A 224 -2.25 11.40 -11.32
CA ARG A 224 -2.16 10.38 -12.36
C ARG A 224 -3.51 9.76 -12.70
N PHE A 225 -4.26 9.30 -11.71
CA PHE A 225 -5.56 8.67 -11.86
C PHE A 225 -6.64 9.72 -11.67
N ARG A 226 -7.12 10.23 -12.80
CA ARG A 226 -8.16 11.25 -12.91
C ARG A 226 -8.91 11.06 -14.22
N PRO A 227 -10.15 11.56 -14.35
CA PRO A 227 -10.85 11.58 -15.62
C PRO A 227 -9.99 12.22 -16.72
N GLY A 228 -10.20 11.80 -17.95
CA GLY A 228 -9.66 12.49 -19.11
C GLY A 228 -10.77 12.74 -20.13
N ASP A 229 -10.40 13.40 -21.22
CA ASP A 229 -11.33 13.82 -22.27
C ASP A 229 -11.58 12.70 -23.30
N GLU A 230 -10.97 11.52 -23.11
CA GLU A 230 -11.19 10.37 -23.97
C GLU A 230 -12.63 9.86 -23.86
N GLY A 231 -13.28 9.62 -25.00
CA GLY A 231 -14.57 8.94 -25.04
C GLY A 231 -14.47 7.50 -24.55
N ARG A 232 -15.52 7.00 -23.90
CA ARG A 232 -15.63 5.58 -23.58
C ARG A 232 -15.81 4.74 -24.83
N GLU A 233 -15.25 3.54 -24.78
CA GLU A 233 -15.36 2.50 -25.79
C GLU A 233 -16.01 1.27 -25.20
N ASP A 234 -16.65 0.48 -26.07
CA ASP A 234 -17.40 -0.71 -25.70
C ASP A 234 -16.46 -1.90 -25.40
N PHE A 235 -15.71 -1.78 -24.30
CA PHE A 235 -14.91 -2.87 -23.75
C PHE A 235 -14.90 -2.87 -22.23
N LEU A 236 -14.88 -4.07 -21.67
CA LEU A 236 -14.59 -4.31 -20.26
C LEU A 236 -13.09 -4.39 -20.06
N LEU A 237 -12.58 -3.78 -18.98
CA LEU A 237 -11.18 -3.88 -18.59
C LEU A 237 -11.03 -4.84 -17.41
N TYR A 238 -9.98 -5.66 -17.43
CA TYR A 238 -9.53 -6.40 -16.26
C TYR A 238 -7.99 -6.44 -16.13
N PRO A 239 -7.40 -5.63 -15.22
CA PRO A 239 -5.95 -5.54 -15.06
C PRO A 239 -5.45 -6.47 -13.96
N ALA A 240 -5.26 -7.76 -14.29
CA ALA A 240 -4.79 -8.75 -13.35
C ALA A 240 -3.84 -9.78 -14.00
N LEU A 241 -2.93 -10.30 -13.17
CA LEU A 241 -2.13 -11.48 -13.51
C LEU A 241 -2.99 -12.75 -13.44
N GLY A 242 -2.62 -13.79 -14.18
CA GLY A 242 -3.33 -15.09 -14.22
C GLY A 242 -3.25 -15.95 -12.95
N TRP A 243 -3.20 -15.34 -11.76
CA TRP A 243 -3.19 -16.07 -10.49
C TRP A 243 -4.54 -16.71 -10.19
N PRO A 244 -4.60 -17.86 -9.49
CA PRO A 244 -5.85 -18.57 -9.22
C PRO A 244 -6.92 -17.70 -8.54
N HIS A 245 -6.53 -16.87 -7.57
CA HIS A 245 -7.46 -15.99 -6.86
C HIS A 245 -7.97 -14.81 -7.70
N LYS A 246 -7.39 -14.55 -8.87
CA LYS A 246 -7.85 -13.54 -9.83
C LYS A 246 -8.97 -14.08 -10.75
N ASN A 247 -9.36 -15.35 -10.61
CA ASN A 247 -10.64 -15.88 -11.07
C ASN A 247 -10.97 -15.69 -12.57
N HIS A 248 -9.96 -15.78 -13.44
CA HIS A 248 -10.12 -15.56 -14.89
C HIS A 248 -11.08 -16.55 -15.54
N ALA A 249 -11.13 -17.80 -15.05
CA ALA A 249 -12.01 -18.83 -15.61
C ALA A 249 -13.49 -18.41 -15.52
N ARG A 250 -13.96 -18.02 -14.34
CA ARG A 250 -15.35 -17.56 -14.14
C ARG A 250 -15.63 -16.23 -14.84
N LEU A 251 -14.62 -15.36 -14.96
CA LEU A 251 -14.74 -14.16 -15.79
C LEU A 251 -15.06 -14.50 -17.24
N PHE A 252 -14.40 -15.51 -17.81
CA PHE A 252 -14.63 -15.93 -19.19
C PHE A 252 -16.01 -16.56 -19.38
N GLU A 253 -16.49 -17.31 -18.39
CA GLU A 253 -17.87 -17.82 -18.37
C GLU A 253 -18.90 -16.66 -18.36
N ALA A 254 -18.72 -15.68 -17.46
CA ALA A 254 -19.58 -14.49 -17.40
C ALA A 254 -19.52 -13.67 -18.70
N PHE A 255 -18.32 -13.53 -19.27
CA PHE A 255 -18.12 -12.81 -20.53
C PHE A 255 -18.83 -13.48 -21.71
N ALA A 256 -18.88 -14.82 -21.75
CA ALA A 256 -19.64 -15.53 -22.77
C ALA A 256 -21.16 -15.22 -22.67
N LEU A 257 -21.71 -15.15 -21.45
CA LEU A 257 -23.11 -14.77 -21.22
C LEU A 257 -23.40 -13.33 -21.67
N LEU A 258 -22.48 -12.41 -21.38
CA LEU A 258 -22.57 -11.01 -21.79
C LEU A 258 -22.54 -10.87 -23.32
N ARG A 259 -21.61 -11.57 -24.00
CA ARG A 259 -21.49 -11.51 -25.46
C ARG A 259 -22.67 -12.10 -26.21
N ALA A 260 -23.37 -13.08 -25.62
CA ALA A 260 -24.62 -13.58 -26.21
C ALA A 260 -25.68 -12.48 -26.34
N ARG A 261 -25.65 -11.47 -25.45
CA ARG A 261 -26.58 -10.32 -25.44
C ARG A 261 -25.98 -9.07 -26.11
N ARG A 262 -24.66 -8.91 -26.04
CA ARG A 262 -23.88 -7.82 -26.65
C ARG A 262 -22.76 -8.37 -27.52
N PRO A 263 -23.03 -8.82 -28.76
CA PRO A 263 -22.02 -9.50 -29.60
C PRO A 263 -20.76 -8.68 -29.88
N GLY A 264 -20.87 -7.34 -29.87
CA GLY A 264 -19.76 -6.40 -30.08
C GLY A 264 -18.92 -6.08 -28.84
N LEU A 265 -19.35 -6.51 -27.64
CA LEU A 265 -18.64 -6.21 -26.40
C LEU A 265 -17.28 -6.92 -26.37
N ARG A 266 -16.23 -6.15 -26.06
CA ARG A 266 -14.85 -6.66 -25.94
C ARG A 266 -14.43 -6.83 -24.48
N LEU A 267 -13.48 -7.72 -24.23
CA LEU A 267 -12.80 -7.84 -22.93
C LEU A 267 -11.29 -7.62 -23.10
N VAL A 268 -10.75 -6.59 -22.44
CA VAL A 268 -9.33 -6.24 -22.48
C VAL A 268 -8.67 -6.67 -21.18
N LEU A 269 -7.71 -7.58 -21.27
CA LEU A 269 -6.95 -8.12 -20.16
C LEU A 269 -5.53 -7.55 -20.18
N THR A 270 -5.07 -7.01 -19.05
CA THR A 270 -3.66 -6.60 -18.89
C THR A 270 -3.00 -7.37 -17.76
N GLY A 271 -1.80 -7.88 -18.00
CA GLY A 271 -1.04 -8.73 -17.08
C GLY A 271 -1.34 -10.23 -17.20
N TYR A 272 -2.40 -10.60 -17.92
CA TYR A 272 -2.75 -11.99 -18.19
C TYR A 272 -1.95 -12.51 -19.40
N GLU A 273 -1.34 -13.69 -19.23
CA GLU A 273 -0.61 -14.41 -20.26
C GLU A 273 -1.21 -15.81 -20.35
N GLY A 274 -2.21 -15.98 -21.22
CA GLY A 274 -2.92 -17.24 -21.40
C GLY A 274 -3.93 -17.18 -22.53
N THR A 275 -4.56 -18.32 -22.83
CA THR A 275 -5.64 -18.38 -23.81
C THR A 275 -6.82 -17.54 -23.35
N VAL A 276 -7.39 -16.78 -24.27
CA VAL A 276 -8.55 -15.92 -24.06
C VAL A 276 -9.69 -16.37 -24.97
N PRO A 277 -10.96 -16.20 -24.56
CA PRO A 277 -12.11 -16.51 -25.41
C PRO A 277 -12.22 -15.54 -26.59
N ASP A 278 -13.06 -15.86 -27.57
CA ASP A 278 -13.38 -14.94 -28.66
C ASP A 278 -13.90 -13.59 -28.12
N GLY A 279 -13.52 -12.48 -28.76
CA GLY A 279 -13.85 -11.11 -28.33
C GLY A 279 -13.08 -10.60 -27.12
N ALA A 280 -12.20 -11.42 -26.53
CA ALA A 280 -11.25 -10.98 -25.52
C ALA A 280 -9.84 -10.80 -26.13
N GLU A 281 -9.08 -9.84 -25.61
CA GLU A 281 -7.69 -9.61 -25.98
C GLU A 281 -6.81 -9.56 -24.72
N ALA A 282 -5.68 -10.28 -24.76
CA ALA A 282 -4.64 -10.21 -23.73
C ALA A 282 -3.50 -9.31 -24.22
N ARG A 283 -3.30 -8.18 -23.56
CA ARG A 283 -2.24 -7.21 -23.89
C ARG A 283 -0.93 -7.43 -23.12
N GLY A 284 -0.86 -8.47 -22.29
CA GLY A 284 0.25 -8.67 -21.37
C GLY A 284 0.43 -7.47 -20.44
N ARG A 285 1.64 -7.26 -19.92
CA ARG A 285 1.94 -6.11 -19.06
C ARG A 285 2.05 -4.83 -19.91
N VAL A 286 1.16 -3.88 -19.65
CA VAL A 286 1.16 -2.56 -20.32
C VAL A 286 1.89 -1.50 -19.49
N PRO A 287 2.43 -0.44 -20.12
CA PRO A 287 2.98 0.71 -19.40
C PRO A 287 1.96 1.39 -18.50
N ALA A 288 2.49 2.04 -17.46
CA ALA A 288 1.78 2.85 -16.48
C ALA A 288 0.72 3.80 -17.08
N ASP A 289 1.09 4.57 -18.10
CA ASP A 289 0.22 5.56 -18.73
C ASP A 289 -0.80 4.93 -19.68
N GLU A 290 -0.47 3.77 -20.27
CA GLU A 290 -1.43 3.02 -21.07
C GLU A 290 -2.54 2.45 -20.20
N LEU A 291 -2.21 1.91 -19.02
CA LEU A 291 -3.21 1.43 -18.07
C LEU A 291 -4.18 2.55 -17.64
N VAL A 292 -3.67 3.76 -17.39
CA VAL A 292 -4.52 4.93 -17.08
C VAL A 292 -5.46 5.25 -18.26
N ARG A 293 -4.95 5.25 -19.49
CA ARG A 293 -5.80 5.46 -20.69
C ARG A 293 -6.85 4.36 -20.84
N LEU A 294 -6.51 3.11 -20.53
CA LEU A 294 -7.47 1.99 -20.56
C LEU A 294 -8.57 2.20 -19.52
N TYR A 295 -8.26 2.63 -18.30
CA TYR A 295 -9.31 2.97 -17.32
C TYR A 295 -10.24 4.06 -17.84
N ARG A 296 -9.71 5.14 -18.42
CA ARG A 296 -10.52 6.26 -18.94
C ARG A 296 -11.43 5.84 -20.10
N ARG A 297 -10.94 4.97 -20.99
CA ARG A 297 -11.67 4.52 -22.18
C ARG A 297 -12.59 3.33 -21.93
N ALA A 298 -12.38 2.53 -20.90
CA ALA A 298 -13.20 1.34 -20.67
C ALA A 298 -14.68 1.70 -20.43
N ALA A 299 -15.59 0.86 -20.94
CA ALA A 299 -17.00 0.95 -20.62
C ALA A 299 -17.23 0.66 -19.13
N ALA A 300 -16.53 -0.33 -18.61
CA ALA A 300 -16.48 -0.65 -17.18
C ALA A 300 -15.22 -1.45 -16.84
N LEU A 301 -14.79 -1.38 -15.60
CA LEU A 301 -13.92 -2.37 -14.98
C LEU A 301 -14.77 -3.54 -14.48
N VAL A 302 -14.39 -4.78 -14.81
CA VAL A 302 -14.91 -5.99 -14.18
C VAL A 302 -13.81 -6.62 -13.34
N PHE A 303 -14.05 -6.79 -12.04
CA PHE A 303 -13.00 -7.19 -11.09
C PHE A 303 -13.44 -8.39 -10.21
N PRO A 304 -13.29 -9.63 -10.71
CA PRO A 304 -13.90 -10.83 -10.13
C PRO A 304 -13.01 -11.57 -9.13
N SER A 305 -12.05 -10.88 -8.51
CA SER A 305 -11.09 -11.49 -7.58
C SER A 305 -11.80 -12.22 -6.43
N LEU A 306 -11.35 -13.44 -6.13
CA LEU A 306 -11.77 -14.21 -4.96
C LEU A 306 -11.16 -13.68 -3.66
N TYR A 307 -10.08 -12.90 -3.77
CA TYR A 307 -9.41 -12.27 -2.64
C TYR A 307 -8.59 -11.06 -3.08
N GLU A 308 -8.65 -9.99 -2.29
CA GLU A 308 -7.75 -8.84 -2.36
C GLU A 308 -7.34 -8.39 -0.96
N GLY A 309 -6.09 -7.94 -0.82
CA GLY A 309 -5.63 -7.26 0.40
C GLY A 309 -6.23 -5.86 0.56
N PHE A 310 -6.46 -5.16 -0.56
CA PHE A 310 -7.11 -3.84 -0.59
C PHE A 310 -8.04 -3.68 -1.81
N GLY A 311 -7.53 -3.89 -3.03
CA GLY A 311 -8.30 -3.63 -4.25
C GLY A 311 -7.97 -2.27 -4.89
N GLN A 312 -6.68 -2.02 -5.11
CA GLN A 312 -6.21 -0.81 -5.79
C GLN A 312 -6.83 -0.61 -7.20
N PRO A 313 -6.97 -1.65 -8.06
CA PRO A 313 -7.47 -1.44 -9.42
C PRO A 313 -8.92 -0.91 -9.50
N PRO A 314 -9.89 -1.40 -8.71
CA PRO A 314 -11.19 -0.73 -8.57
C PRO A 314 -11.10 0.73 -8.18
N LEU A 315 -10.24 1.08 -7.23
CA LEU A 315 -10.05 2.47 -6.80
C LEU A 315 -9.40 3.34 -7.89
N GLU A 316 -8.42 2.81 -8.63
CA GLU A 316 -7.81 3.45 -9.80
C GLU A 316 -8.85 3.71 -10.90
N ALA A 317 -9.70 2.72 -11.19
CA ALA A 317 -10.79 2.83 -12.15
C ALA A 317 -11.77 3.94 -11.73
N MET A 318 -12.23 3.91 -10.48
CA MET A 318 -13.10 4.94 -9.92
C MET A 318 -12.51 6.35 -10.02
N ALA A 319 -11.22 6.52 -9.71
CA ALA A 319 -10.51 7.79 -9.81
C ALA A 319 -10.41 8.29 -11.25
N CYS A 320 -10.30 7.39 -12.22
CA CYS A 320 -10.39 7.71 -13.66
C CYS A 320 -11.83 7.92 -14.16
N GLY A 321 -12.83 7.83 -13.27
CA GLY A 321 -14.25 7.89 -13.61
C GLY A 321 -14.79 6.63 -14.27
N CYS A 322 -14.03 5.53 -14.33
CA CYS A 322 -14.47 4.27 -14.91
C CYS A 322 -15.51 3.58 -14.00
N PRO A 323 -16.70 3.22 -14.51
CA PRO A 323 -17.67 2.40 -13.78
C PRO A 323 -17.07 1.07 -13.36
N VAL A 324 -17.48 0.55 -12.21
CA VAL A 324 -16.91 -0.68 -11.65
C VAL A 324 -18.02 -1.67 -11.31
N ALA A 325 -17.86 -2.91 -11.80
CA ALA A 325 -18.47 -4.09 -11.23
C ALA A 325 -17.36 -4.93 -10.59
N CYS A 326 -17.49 -5.31 -9.32
CA CYS A 326 -16.47 -6.15 -8.66
C CYS A 326 -17.09 -7.16 -7.71
N SER A 327 -16.28 -8.13 -7.29
CA SER A 327 -16.74 -9.13 -6.35
C SER A 327 -17.05 -8.54 -4.96
N ASN A 328 -17.95 -9.19 -4.23
CA ASN A 328 -18.26 -8.91 -2.83
C ASN A 328 -17.25 -9.52 -1.83
N ALA A 329 -16.05 -9.89 -2.29
CA ALA A 329 -15.08 -10.67 -1.52
C ALA A 329 -14.01 -9.81 -0.84
N ALA A 330 -13.57 -10.28 0.34
CA ALA A 330 -12.45 -9.70 1.09
C ALA A 330 -12.60 -8.19 1.35
N SER A 331 -11.59 -7.40 0.99
CA SER A 331 -11.54 -5.94 1.19
C SER A 331 -12.32 -5.14 0.13
N LEU A 332 -12.82 -5.77 -0.94
CA LEU A 332 -13.43 -5.03 -2.03
C LEU A 332 -14.68 -4.24 -1.62
N PRO A 333 -15.66 -4.80 -0.86
CA PRO A 333 -16.82 -4.03 -0.39
C PRO A 333 -16.43 -2.80 0.44
N GLU A 334 -15.39 -2.93 1.26
CA GLU A 334 -14.85 -1.85 2.08
C GLU A 334 -14.23 -0.74 1.23
N VAL A 335 -13.54 -1.07 0.13
CA VAL A 335 -12.91 -0.07 -0.74
C VAL A 335 -13.91 0.60 -1.66
N VAL A 336 -14.76 -0.16 -2.35
CA VAL A 336 -15.68 0.39 -3.36
C VAL A 336 -16.93 1.00 -2.72
N GLY A 337 -17.30 0.59 -1.51
CA GLY A 337 -18.52 1.04 -0.85
C GLY A 337 -19.74 0.77 -1.71
N ASP A 338 -20.60 1.78 -1.84
CA ASP A 338 -21.79 1.75 -2.67
C ASP A 338 -21.50 2.19 -4.13
N ALA A 339 -20.27 2.58 -4.46
CA ALA A 339 -19.91 3.16 -5.76
C ALA A 339 -19.56 2.15 -6.86
N ALA A 340 -19.69 0.85 -6.58
CA ALA A 340 -19.57 -0.22 -7.56
C ALA A 340 -20.74 -1.20 -7.42
N ARG A 341 -21.07 -1.89 -8.50
CA ARG A 341 -21.99 -3.02 -8.42
C ARG A 341 -21.24 -4.26 -7.93
N LEU A 342 -21.60 -4.74 -6.74
CA LEU A 342 -21.04 -5.96 -6.18
C LEU A 342 -21.71 -7.22 -6.76
N PHE A 343 -20.95 -8.29 -6.94
CA PHE A 343 -21.44 -9.62 -7.34
C PHE A 343 -20.75 -10.76 -6.56
N ASP A 344 -21.36 -11.94 -6.52
CA ASP A 344 -20.71 -13.16 -6.06
C ASP A 344 -19.65 -13.62 -7.08
N PRO A 345 -18.34 -13.65 -6.73
CA PRO A 345 -17.30 -14.07 -7.65
C PRO A 345 -17.41 -15.54 -8.08
N GLU A 346 -18.21 -16.35 -7.39
CA GLU A 346 -18.40 -17.76 -7.73
C GLU A 346 -19.55 -18.01 -8.71
N SER A 347 -20.41 -17.01 -8.98
CA SER A 347 -21.50 -17.08 -9.95
C SER A 347 -21.21 -16.23 -11.21
N PRO A 348 -20.92 -16.87 -12.36
CA PRO A 348 -20.83 -16.18 -13.64
C PRO A 348 -22.10 -15.42 -14.03
N GLU A 349 -23.27 -15.90 -13.64
CA GLU A 349 -24.57 -15.29 -13.92
C GLU A 349 -24.75 -13.97 -13.16
N ASP A 350 -24.46 -13.96 -11.85
CA ASP A 350 -24.53 -12.74 -11.03
C ASP A 350 -23.48 -11.72 -11.49
N MET A 351 -22.29 -12.18 -11.85
CA MET A 351 -21.25 -11.34 -12.44
C MET A 351 -21.71 -10.69 -13.76
N ALA A 352 -22.30 -11.48 -14.66
CA ALA A 352 -22.82 -10.95 -15.92
C ALA A 352 -23.97 -9.93 -15.68
N ALA A 353 -24.91 -10.24 -14.79
CA ALA A 353 -26.01 -9.33 -14.44
C ALA A 353 -25.50 -8.01 -13.85
N ALA A 354 -24.52 -8.07 -12.94
CA ALA A 354 -23.90 -6.88 -12.35
C ALA A 354 -23.18 -6.02 -13.40
N VAL A 355 -22.49 -6.65 -14.35
CA VAL A 355 -21.83 -5.93 -15.45
C VAL A 355 -22.88 -5.29 -16.38
N GLU A 356 -23.98 -5.98 -16.71
CA GLU A 356 -25.07 -5.40 -17.51
C GLU A 356 -25.65 -4.14 -16.86
N GLU A 357 -25.96 -4.21 -15.56
CA GLU A 357 -26.49 -3.07 -14.80
C GLU A 357 -25.53 -1.86 -14.83
N VAL A 358 -24.22 -2.13 -14.71
CA VAL A 358 -23.19 -1.09 -14.79
C VAL A 358 -23.09 -0.49 -16.19
N LEU A 359 -23.15 -1.31 -17.23
CA LEU A 359 -23.12 -0.87 -18.62
C LEU A 359 -24.38 -0.07 -19.02
N ASP A 360 -25.52 -0.34 -18.40
CA ASP A 360 -26.76 0.40 -18.66
C ASP A 360 -26.83 1.75 -17.92
N ASN A 361 -26.03 1.92 -16.86
CA ASN A 361 -26.06 3.09 -15.99
C ASN A 361 -24.66 3.74 -15.79
N GLN A 362 -23.81 3.71 -16.82
CA GLN A 362 -22.39 4.10 -16.72
C GLN A 362 -22.18 5.49 -16.12
N GLY A 363 -23.02 6.47 -16.47
CA GLY A 363 -22.90 7.84 -15.97
C GLY A 363 -23.09 7.94 -14.46
N GLU A 364 -24.04 7.18 -13.90
CA GLU A 364 -24.28 7.16 -12.46
C GLU A 364 -23.12 6.50 -11.71
N TRP A 365 -22.70 5.31 -12.16
CA TRP A 365 -21.60 4.56 -11.55
C TRP A 365 -20.28 5.32 -11.63
N ALA A 366 -19.99 5.99 -12.75
CA ALA A 366 -18.83 6.86 -12.90
C ALA A 366 -18.83 8.00 -11.87
N ARG A 367 -19.97 8.69 -11.70
CA ARG A 367 -20.12 9.79 -10.73
C ARG A 367 -19.91 9.30 -9.30
N ARG A 368 -20.53 8.18 -8.92
CA ARG A 368 -20.37 7.58 -7.59
C ARG A 368 -18.92 7.16 -7.34
N GLY A 369 -18.28 6.54 -8.34
CA GLY A 369 -16.86 6.17 -8.29
C GLY A 369 -15.95 7.35 -8.02
N LEU A 370 -16.15 8.47 -8.73
CA LEU A 370 -15.35 9.68 -8.52
C LEU A 370 -15.48 10.24 -7.11
N GLU A 371 -16.70 10.31 -6.57
CA GLU A 371 -16.91 10.75 -5.18
C GLU A 371 -16.28 9.78 -4.17
N ARG A 372 -16.38 8.47 -4.42
CA ARG A 372 -15.75 7.45 -3.58
C ARG A 372 -14.24 7.58 -3.55
N ALA A 373 -13.61 7.75 -4.71
CA ALA A 373 -12.16 7.83 -4.85
C ALA A 373 -11.53 8.98 -4.06
N LYS A 374 -12.24 10.12 -3.91
CA LYS A 374 -11.76 11.29 -3.13
C LYS A 374 -11.51 10.98 -1.66
N LEU A 375 -12.17 9.95 -1.10
CA LEU A 375 -11.99 9.55 0.29
C LEU A 375 -10.64 8.87 0.54
N PHE A 376 -9.95 8.46 -0.52
CA PHE A 376 -8.66 7.78 -0.45
C PHE A 376 -7.57 8.72 -0.95
N SER A 377 -6.64 9.09 -0.08
CA SER A 377 -5.49 9.91 -0.44
C SER A 377 -4.26 9.44 0.31
N TRP A 378 -3.09 9.58 -0.33
CA TRP A 378 -1.83 9.26 0.34
C TRP A 378 -1.55 10.17 1.52
N ASP A 379 -2.08 11.40 1.51
CA ASP A 379 -2.04 12.32 2.65
C ASP A 379 -2.86 11.80 3.85
N ALA A 380 -4.06 11.27 3.62
CA ALA A 380 -4.83 10.63 4.69
C ALA A 380 -4.11 9.39 5.24
N CYS A 381 -3.53 8.57 4.35
CA CYS A 381 -2.73 7.41 4.73
C CYS A 381 -1.51 7.82 5.59
N ALA A 382 -0.77 8.85 5.20
CA ALA A 382 0.39 9.35 5.94
C ALA A 382 0.01 9.93 7.31
N ARG A 383 -1.07 10.71 7.40
CA ARG A 383 -1.59 11.21 8.70
C ARG A 383 -1.95 10.07 9.65
N ALA A 384 -2.62 9.04 9.15
CA ALA A 384 -2.97 7.86 9.95
C ALA A 384 -1.72 7.10 10.42
N HIS A 385 -0.69 6.97 9.58
CA HIS A 385 0.60 6.41 9.99
C HIS A 385 1.28 7.24 11.06
N GLU A 386 1.23 8.57 10.94
CA GLU A 386 1.83 9.48 11.90
C GLU A 386 1.17 9.40 13.28
N VAL A 387 -0.14 9.20 13.35
CA VAL A 387 -0.83 8.90 14.61
C VAL A 387 -0.24 7.65 15.28
N VAL A 388 -0.01 6.58 14.50
CA VAL A 388 0.64 5.35 15.00
C VAL A 388 2.06 5.63 15.47
N TYR A 389 2.82 6.43 14.73
CA TYR A 389 4.20 6.77 15.12
C TYR A 389 4.25 7.56 16.43
N ARG A 390 3.33 8.53 16.62
CA ARG A 390 3.19 9.27 17.87
C ARG A 390 2.83 8.34 19.05
N GLU A 391 2.00 7.33 18.82
CA GLU A 391 1.68 6.29 19.82
C GLU A 391 2.91 5.42 20.16
N LEU A 392 3.79 5.13 19.21
CA LEU A 392 5.00 4.33 19.46
C LEU A 392 6.04 5.05 20.30
N VAL A 393 6.19 6.37 20.10
CA VAL A 393 7.19 7.20 20.79
C VAL A 393 6.71 7.68 22.17
N SER A 394 5.43 7.48 22.49
CA SER A 394 4.82 7.71 23.80
C SER A 394 4.97 6.48 24.72
#